data_AF-A0A1Z8YAT6-F1
#
_entry.id   AF-A0A1Z8YAT6-F1
#
_cell.length_a   1.000
_cell.length_b   1.000
_cell.length_c   1.000
_cell.angle_alpha   90.00
_cell.angle_beta   90.00
_cell.angle_gamma   90.00
#
_symmetry.space_group_name_H-M   'P 1'
#
loop_
_entity.id
_entity.type
_entity.pdbx_description
1 polymer ?
#
loop_
_entity_poly.entity_id
_entity_poly.type
_entity_poly.pdbx_seq_one_letter_code
_entity_poly.pdbx_strand_id
1 'polypeptide(L)'
;MLPYIIWTIRRTGGTSFTSLLDNLSSYPSLEHEPFNKNRVYGYITHKYHAGEESTVDEIYQILKDKPNIKHCFEIIPEQINLNILKATQLLGYNQIFLYRSDQAARTMSLILSQATNVWGPKQTARYAPYLNREKKLIIPNDHACRRKMQSDRHLSENMYKHIQKLSSPLLIEFEQLYQECEMSRKTYIEYIFSSMGIYGALDEKVSFAQLHLKKGVTKSTDIRKMIPSYQKTLKYLSKNEVPYSFQKKTRSQLSRFVTNAISRIINTFKS
;
A
#
# COMPACT_ATOMS: atom_id res chain seq x y z
N MET A 1 -4.49 19.77 4.75
CA MET A 1 -4.18 18.58 3.92
C MET A 1 -5.33 18.39 2.94
N LEU A 2 -5.10 18.02 1.67
CA LEU A 2 -6.19 17.61 0.75
C LEU A 2 -6.62 16.16 1.05
N PRO A 3 -7.85 15.72 0.69
CA PRO A 3 -8.22 14.32 0.83
C PRO A 3 -7.28 13.44 0.01
N TYR A 4 -7.09 12.19 0.42
CA TYR A 4 -6.16 11.30 -0.26
C TYR A 4 -6.79 9.95 -0.60
N ILE A 5 -6.26 9.33 -1.65
CA ILE A 5 -6.49 7.93 -1.98
C ILE A 5 -5.16 7.21 -2.14
N ILE A 6 -4.97 6.13 -1.38
CA ILE A 6 -3.83 5.22 -1.53
C ILE A 6 -4.25 4.08 -2.44
N TRP A 7 -3.72 4.07 -3.66
CA TRP A 7 -3.75 2.96 -4.59
C TRP A 7 -2.67 1.97 -4.23
N THR A 8 -3.06 0.74 -3.92
CA THR A 8 -2.09 -0.29 -3.55
C THR A 8 -2.64 -1.68 -3.84
N ILE A 9 -1.81 -2.69 -3.57
CA ILE A 9 -2.24 -4.09 -3.47
C ILE A 9 -2.09 -4.57 -2.02
N ARG A 10 -2.76 -5.65 -1.62
CA ARG A 10 -2.63 -6.20 -0.27
C ARG A 10 -1.17 -6.52 0.07
N ARG A 11 -0.80 -6.45 1.36
CA ARG A 11 0.54 -6.79 1.89
C ARG A 11 1.69 -5.85 1.48
N THR A 12 1.36 -4.60 1.17
CA THR A 12 2.30 -3.48 0.91
C THR A 12 2.45 -2.53 2.10
N GLY A 13 1.89 -2.87 3.27
CA GLY A 13 1.88 -1.98 4.44
C GLY A 13 0.82 -0.87 4.39
N GLY A 14 -0.10 -0.88 3.42
CA GLY A 14 -1.10 0.19 3.26
C GLY A 14 -1.90 0.51 4.53
N THR A 15 -2.28 -0.48 5.33
CA THR A 15 -3.05 -0.25 6.58
C THR A 15 -2.29 0.64 7.57
N SER A 16 -1.05 0.31 7.89
CA SER A 16 -0.23 1.10 8.84
C SER A 16 0.01 2.52 8.33
N PHE A 17 0.24 2.67 7.02
CA PHE A 17 0.43 4.00 6.42
C PHE A 17 -0.86 4.83 6.42
N THR A 18 -2.01 4.21 6.16
CA THR A 18 -3.31 4.87 6.21
C THR A 18 -3.61 5.35 7.63
N SER A 19 -3.40 4.50 8.65
CA SER A 19 -3.60 4.91 10.05
C SER A 19 -2.71 6.07 10.47
N LEU A 20 -1.49 6.17 9.92
CA LEU A 20 -0.63 7.33 10.13
C LEU A 20 -1.24 8.60 9.51
N LEU A 21 -1.63 8.54 8.24
CA LEU A 21 -2.20 9.70 7.55
C LEU A 21 -3.55 10.12 8.13
N ASP A 22 -4.36 9.18 8.61
CA ASP A 22 -5.65 9.45 9.26
C ASP A 22 -5.48 10.32 10.51
N ASN A 23 -4.41 10.13 11.28
CA ASN A 23 -4.11 10.98 12.45
C ASN A 23 -3.69 12.41 12.09
N LEU A 24 -3.31 12.65 10.83
CA LEU A 24 -2.80 13.93 10.33
C LEU A 24 -3.83 14.67 9.45
N SER A 25 -4.80 13.95 8.90
CA SER A 25 -5.81 14.49 8.01
C SER A 25 -6.96 15.11 8.78
N SER A 26 -7.47 16.23 8.29
CA SER A 26 -8.73 16.83 8.77
C SER A 26 -9.96 16.22 8.10
N TYR A 27 -9.77 15.35 7.10
CA TYR A 27 -10.86 14.69 6.37
C TYR A 27 -11.28 13.40 7.07
N PRO A 28 -12.57 13.01 6.97
CA PRO A 28 -13.06 11.81 7.61
C PRO A 28 -12.38 10.57 7.05
N SER A 29 -12.01 9.64 7.92
CA SER A 29 -11.48 8.35 7.52
C SER A 29 -12.60 7.32 7.48
N LEU A 30 -12.65 6.55 6.38
CA LEU A 30 -13.58 5.43 6.25
C LEU A 30 -12.91 4.12 6.67
N GLU A 31 -13.72 3.08 6.78
CA GLU A 31 -13.21 1.71 6.81
C GLU A 31 -12.29 1.46 5.61
N HIS A 32 -11.17 0.77 5.85
CA HIS A 32 -10.22 0.42 4.79
C HIS A 32 -10.87 -0.41 3.67
N GLU A 33 -10.53 -0.10 2.43
CA GLU A 33 -11.04 -0.75 1.20
C GLU A 33 -12.57 -0.64 1.07
N PRO A 34 -13.16 0.57 1.11
CA PRO A 34 -14.60 0.75 1.27
C PRO A 34 -15.44 0.15 0.13
N PHE A 35 -14.87 -0.06 -1.05
CA PHE A 35 -15.52 -0.68 -2.21
C PHE A 35 -15.44 -2.22 -2.22
N ASN A 36 -14.73 -2.85 -1.29
CA ASN A 36 -14.71 -4.30 -1.18
C ASN A 36 -16.12 -4.82 -0.80
N LYS A 37 -16.50 -6.00 -1.29
CA LYS A 37 -17.89 -6.53 -1.23
C LYS A 37 -18.54 -6.44 0.16
N ASN A 38 -17.77 -6.68 1.20
CA ASN A 38 -18.26 -6.72 2.59
C ASN A 38 -17.99 -5.41 3.36
N ARG A 39 -18.07 -4.27 2.68
CA ARG A 39 -17.73 -2.93 3.20
C ARG A 39 -18.81 -1.92 2.85
N VAL A 40 -18.69 -0.72 3.40
CA VAL A 40 -19.71 0.36 3.30
C VAL A 40 -20.17 0.65 1.86
N TYR A 41 -19.27 0.60 0.87
CA TYR A 41 -19.57 0.80 -0.56
C TYR A 41 -19.46 -0.48 -1.37
N GLY A 42 -19.49 -1.64 -0.70
CA GLY A 42 -19.44 -2.96 -1.34
C GLY A 42 -20.61 -3.22 -2.26
N TYR A 43 -21.74 -2.53 -2.07
CA TYR A 43 -22.90 -2.60 -2.94
C TYR A 43 -22.59 -2.23 -4.40
N ILE A 44 -21.64 -1.32 -4.66
CA ILE A 44 -21.19 -0.98 -6.02
C ILE A 44 -20.54 -2.19 -6.69
N THR A 45 -19.71 -2.92 -5.93
CA THR A 45 -19.08 -4.15 -6.42
C THR A 45 -20.09 -5.27 -6.60
N HIS A 46 -21.13 -5.34 -5.77
CA HIS A 46 -22.23 -6.29 -5.94
C HIS A 46 -23.05 -6.02 -7.21
N LYS A 47 -23.47 -4.77 -7.45
CA LYS A 47 -24.17 -4.35 -8.68
C LYS A 47 -23.38 -4.73 -9.93
N TYR A 48 -22.08 -4.43 -9.95
CA TYR A 48 -21.20 -4.82 -11.06
C TYR A 48 -21.18 -6.33 -11.32
N HIS A 49 -21.13 -7.15 -10.27
CA HIS A 49 -21.18 -8.60 -10.43
C HIS A 49 -22.56 -9.14 -10.84
N ALA A 50 -23.63 -8.37 -10.62
CA ALA A 50 -24.97 -8.68 -11.11
C ALA A 50 -25.17 -8.27 -12.59
N GLY A 51 -24.17 -7.68 -13.23
CA GLY A 51 -24.22 -7.23 -14.62
C GLY A 51 -24.62 -5.77 -14.81
N GLU A 52 -24.74 -5.01 -13.72
CA GLU A 52 -25.04 -3.58 -13.79
C GLU A 52 -23.78 -2.74 -13.98
N GLU A 53 -23.89 -1.62 -14.70
CA GLU A 53 -22.79 -0.68 -14.84
C GLU A 53 -22.69 0.23 -13.62
N SER A 54 -21.49 0.32 -13.02
CA SER A 54 -21.15 1.42 -12.12
C SER A 54 -20.79 2.65 -12.96
N THR A 55 -21.25 3.84 -12.56
CA THR A 55 -20.90 5.09 -13.26
C THR A 55 -19.90 5.93 -12.45
N VAL A 56 -19.23 6.87 -13.13
CA VAL A 56 -18.36 7.85 -12.46
C VAL A 56 -19.20 8.75 -11.54
N ASP A 57 -20.39 9.15 -11.96
CA ASP A 57 -21.26 10.04 -11.19
C ASP A 57 -21.75 9.39 -9.90
N GLU A 58 -22.12 8.10 -9.95
CA GLU A 58 -22.50 7.34 -8.75
C GLU A 58 -21.35 7.34 -7.73
N ILE A 59 -20.13 7.04 -8.16
CA ILE A 59 -18.96 7.05 -7.29
C ILE A 59 -18.61 8.47 -6.82
N TYR A 60 -18.75 9.47 -7.69
CA TYR A 60 -18.55 10.87 -7.32
C TYR A 60 -19.48 11.28 -6.18
N GLN A 61 -20.77 10.95 -6.26
CA GLN A 61 -21.74 11.30 -5.21
C GLN A 61 -21.41 10.64 -3.87
N ILE A 62 -20.94 9.38 -3.89
CA ILE A 62 -20.50 8.66 -2.69
C ILE A 62 -19.28 9.32 -2.05
N LEU A 63 -18.37 9.87 -2.87
CA LEU A 63 -17.10 10.45 -2.43
C LEU A 63 -17.14 11.97 -2.26
N LYS A 64 -18.30 12.63 -2.44
CA LYS A 64 -18.43 14.10 -2.42
C LYS A 64 -17.97 14.74 -1.11
N ASP A 65 -18.12 14.03 0.00
CA ASP A 65 -17.67 14.46 1.35
C ASP A 65 -16.18 14.21 1.57
N LYS A 66 -15.47 13.79 0.52
CA LYS A 66 -14.02 13.67 0.44
C LYS A 66 -13.38 12.80 1.53
N PRO A 67 -13.91 11.59 1.84
CA PRO A 67 -13.27 10.72 2.82
C PRO A 67 -11.86 10.29 2.37
N ASN A 68 -10.96 10.07 3.33
CA ASN A 68 -9.67 9.44 3.09
C ASN A 68 -9.86 7.96 2.74
N ILE A 69 -9.16 7.48 1.71
CA ILE A 69 -9.37 6.12 1.16
C ILE A 69 -8.06 5.36 1.09
N LYS A 70 -8.07 4.13 1.61
CA LYS A 70 -7.13 3.07 1.22
C LYS A 70 -7.82 2.12 0.26
N HIS A 71 -7.30 2.00 -0.96
CA HIS A 71 -7.90 1.20 -2.02
C HIS A 71 -6.96 0.10 -2.51
N CYS A 72 -7.36 -1.16 -2.30
CA CYS A 72 -6.66 -2.33 -2.84
C CYS A 72 -7.26 -2.72 -4.19
N PHE A 73 -6.63 -2.29 -5.28
CA PHE A 73 -7.24 -2.39 -6.62
C PHE A 73 -7.28 -3.82 -7.18
N GLU A 74 -6.54 -4.78 -6.60
CA GLU A 74 -6.49 -6.16 -7.10
C GLU A 74 -7.66 -7.04 -6.67
N ILE A 75 -8.51 -6.54 -5.78
CA ILE A 75 -9.71 -7.25 -5.32
C ILE A 75 -10.99 -6.57 -5.82
N ILE A 76 -10.86 -5.51 -6.62
CA ILE A 76 -11.95 -4.71 -7.17
C ILE A 76 -11.92 -4.80 -8.70
N PRO A 77 -13.06 -5.00 -9.37
CA PRO A 77 -13.14 -4.98 -10.83
C PRO A 77 -12.48 -3.75 -11.47
N GLU A 78 -11.83 -3.94 -12.62
CA GLU A 78 -11.08 -2.89 -13.30
C GLU A 78 -11.95 -1.67 -13.64
N GLN A 79 -13.17 -1.88 -14.15
CA GLN A 79 -14.08 -0.79 -14.48
C GLN A 79 -14.39 0.09 -13.25
N ILE A 80 -14.61 -0.53 -12.08
CA ILE A 80 -14.83 0.20 -10.82
C ILE A 80 -13.57 0.97 -10.44
N ASN A 81 -12.37 0.37 -10.56
CA ASN A 81 -11.11 1.07 -10.29
C ASN A 81 -10.95 2.33 -11.17
N LEU A 82 -11.28 2.23 -12.46
CA LEU A 82 -11.21 3.36 -13.40
C LEU A 82 -12.22 4.45 -13.05
N ASN A 83 -13.42 4.08 -12.61
CA ASN A 83 -14.42 5.06 -12.20
C ASN A 83 -14.05 5.76 -10.88
N ILE A 84 -13.50 5.03 -9.90
CA ILE A 84 -12.95 5.61 -8.67
C ILE A 84 -11.83 6.58 -8.99
N LEU A 85 -10.93 6.23 -9.91
CA LEU A 85 -9.84 7.10 -10.32
C LEU A 85 -10.36 8.41 -10.92
N LYS A 86 -11.32 8.34 -11.84
CA LYS A 86 -11.94 9.54 -12.42
C LYS A 86 -12.65 10.39 -11.37
N ALA A 87 -13.48 9.78 -10.51
CA ALA A 87 -14.21 10.50 -9.48
C ALA A 87 -13.28 11.19 -8.46
N THR A 88 -12.25 10.48 -7.97
CA THR A 88 -11.28 11.05 -7.02
C THR A 88 -10.44 12.15 -7.66
N GLN A 89 -10.13 12.06 -8.96
CA GLN A 89 -9.46 13.13 -9.71
C GLN A 89 -10.35 14.37 -9.82
N LEU A 90 -11.64 14.21 -10.16
CA LEU A 90 -12.60 15.32 -10.20
C LEU A 90 -12.79 16.01 -8.82
N LEU A 91 -12.68 15.23 -7.73
CA LEU A 91 -12.81 15.73 -6.36
C LEU A 91 -11.51 16.33 -5.78
N GLY A 92 -10.40 16.30 -6.54
CA GLY A 92 -9.12 16.88 -6.14
C GLY A 92 -8.37 16.06 -5.09
N TYR A 93 -8.51 14.74 -5.10
CA TYR A 93 -7.77 13.87 -4.20
C TYR A 93 -6.27 13.85 -4.54
N ASN A 94 -5.45 13.85 -3.49
CA ASN A 94 -4.05 13.44 -3.58
C ASN A 94 -3.98 11.95 -3.97
N GLN A 95 -3.42 11.70 -5.14
CA GLN A 95 -3.25 10.35 -5.68
C GLN A 95 -1.94 9.77 -5.14
N ILE A 96 -2.01 8.77 -4.27
CA ILE A 96 -0.84 8.09 -3.71
C ILE A 96 -0.77 6.69 -4.29
N PHE A 97 0.39 6.29 -4.81
CA PHE A 97 0.62 4.93 -5.29
C PHE A 97 1.65 4.24 -4.40
N LEU A 98 1.16 3.41 -3.47
CA LEU A 98 1.98 2.65 -2.53
C LEU A 98 2.28 1.27 -3.10
N TYR A 99 3.56 0.97 -3.30
CA TYR A 99 4.02 -0.32 -3.79
C TYR A 99 5.07 -0.93 -2.86
N ARG A 100 5.35 -2.21 -3.08
CA ARG A 100 6.41 -2.94 -2.40
C ARG A 100 7.36 -3.53 -3.43
N SER A 101 8.62 -3.13 -3.41
CA SER A 101 9.57 -3.50 -4.46
C SER A 101 10.01 -4.95 -4.38
N ASP A 102 10.09 -5.54 -3.18
CA ASP A 102 10.31 -6.97 -2.98
C ASP A 102 8.99 -7.74 -3.19
N GLN A 103 8.69 -8.02 -4.47
CA GLN A 103 7.47 -8.71 -4.90
C GLN A 103 7.46 -10.17 -4.47
N ALA A 104 8.63 -10.82 -4.41
CA ALA A 104 8.76 -12.19 -3.94
C ALA A 104 8.30 -12.32 -2.48
N ALA A 105 8.85 -11.51 -1.56
CA ALA A 105 8.46 -11.55 -0.16
C ALA A 105 7.02 -11.05 0.06
N ARG A 106 6.57 -10.07 -0.74
CA ARG A 106 5.16 -9.62 -0.70
C ARG A 106 4.21 -10.74 -1.10
N THR A 107 4.51 -11.47 -2.17
CA THR A 107 3.70 -12.59 -2.67
C THR A 107 3.64 -13.71 -1.64
N MET A 108 4.80 -14.10 -1.08
CA MET A 108 4.83 -15.08 0.01
C MET A 108 4.02 -14.61 1.22
N SER A 109 4.09 -13.33 1.57
CA SER A 109 3.29 -12.79 2.66
C SER A 109 1.78 -12.82 2.37
N LEU A 110 1.35 -12.61 1.13
CA LEU A 110 -0.06 -12.70 0.72
C LEU A 110 -0.56 -14.14 0.84
N ILE A 111 0.16 -15.08 0.24
CA ILE A 111 -0.18 -16.50 0.25
C ILE A 111 -0.31 -17.00 1.70
N LEU A 112 0.63 -16.62 2.56
CA LEU A 112 0.60 -16.99 3.97
C LEU A 112 -0.62 -16.41 4.69
N SER A 113 -0.97 -15.15 4.41
CA SER A 113 -2.14 -14.50 4.99
C SER A 113 -3.44 -15.17 4.53
N GLN A 114 -3.52 -15.57 3.27
CA GLN A 114 -4.68 -16.29 2.72
C GLN A 114 -4.82 -17.70 3.31
N ALA A 115 -3.71 -18.44 3.40
CA ALA A 115 -3.72 -19.83 3.89
C ALA A 115 -4.01 -19.93 5.40
N THR A 116 -3.70 -18.88 6.18
CA THR A 116 -3.88 -18.87 7.64
C THR A 116 -5.00 -17.96 8.12
N ASN A 117 -5.57 -17.16 7.22
CA ASN A 117 -6.50 -16.06 7.55
C ASN A 117 -5.94 -15.09 8.62
N VAL A 118 -4.63 -14.84 8.58
CA VAL A 118 -3.91 -13.88 9.44
C VAL A 118 -3.40 -12.72 8.60
N TRP A 119 -4.02 -11.56 8.77
CA TRP A 119 -3.73 -10.34 8.01
C TRP A 119 -2.94 -9.31 8.81
N GLY A 120 -2.86 -9.44 10.14
CA GLY A 120 -2.12 -8.50 10.99
C GLY A 120 -1.77 -9.03 12.38
N PRO A 121 -1.00 -8.25 13.18
CA PRO A 121 -0.49 -8.69 14.49
C PRO A 121 -1.59 -9.14 15.47
N LYS A 122 -2.74 -8.46 15.46
CA LYS A 122 -3.91 -8.77 16.30
C LYS A 122 -4.51 -10.16 16.04
N GLN A 123 -4.18 -10.79 14.91
CA GLN A 123 -4.72 -12.10 14.50
C GLN A 123 -3.71 -13.24 14.66
N THR A 124 -2.51 -12.95 15.20
CA THR A 124 -1.42 -13.94 15.30
C THR A 124 -1.75 -15.16 16.16
N ALA A 125 -2.73 -15.08 17.07
CA ALA A 125 -3.24 -16.23 17.81
C ALA A 125 -3.78 -17.34 16.88
N ARG A 126 -4.27 -17.00 15.69
CA ARG A 126 -4.76 -17.97 14.70
C ARG A 126 -3.65 -18.83 14.08
N TYR A 127 -2.38 -18.53 14.35
CA TYR A 127 -1.28 -19.43 13.98
C TYR A 127 -1.19 -20.68 14.87
N ALA A 128 -1.82 -20.69 16.05
CA ALA A 128 -1.64 -21.76 17.04
C ALA A 128 -1.86 -23.18 16.48
N PRO A 129 -2.94 -23.47 15.72
CA PRO A 129 -3.16 -24.83 15.19
C PRO A 129 -2.03 -25.31 14.27
N TYR A 130 -1.38 -24.41 13.56
CA TYR A 130 -0.28 -24.76 12.67
C TYR A 130 1.03 -24.94 13.45
N LEU A 131 1.30 -24.07 14.43
CA LEU A 131 2.49 -24.14 15.27
C LEU A 131 2.48 -25.40 16.15
N ASN A 132 1.31 -25.78 16.65
CA ASN A 132 1.09 -27.01 17.41
C ASN A 132 1.03 -28.27 16.54
N ARG A 133 1.17 -28.14 15.21
CA ARG A 133 1.07 -29.23 14.23
C ARG A 133 -0.31 -29.92 14.17
N GLU A 134 -1.35 -29.30 14.74
CA GLU A 134 -2.74 -29.75 14.61
C GLU A 134 -3.27 -29.56 13.18
N LYS A 135 -2.72 -28.58 12.45
CA LYS A 135 -3.03 -28.34 11.03
C LYS A 135 -1.75 -28.25 10.20
N LYS A 136 -1.77 -28.89 9.03
CA LYS A 136 -0.72 -28.72 8.02
C LYS A 136 -0.97 -27.44 7.23
N LEU A 137 0.06 -26.61 7.11
CA LEU A 137 0.02 -25.43 6.26
C LEU A 137 0.37 -25.82 4.83
N ILE A 138 -0.60 -25.72 3.93
CA ILE A 138 -0.44 -26.00 2.50
C ILE A 138 -0.42 -24.66 1.77
N ILE A 139 0.63 -24.45 0.96
CA ILE A 139 0.74 -23.30 0.08
C ILE A 139 0.76 -23.75 -1.39
N PRO A 140 0.39 -22.89 -2.34
CA PRO A 140 0.53 -23.19 -3.76
C PRO A 140 1.98 -23.53 -4.13
N ASN A 141 2.16 -24.27 -5.22
CA ASN A 141 3.47 -24.59 -5.76
C ASN A 141 4.19 -23.35 -6.34
N ASP A 142 5.49 -23.48 -6.57
CA ASP A 142 6.37 -22.40 -7.05
C ASP A 142 5.84 -21.70 -8.31
N HIS A 143 5.29 -22.45 -9.27
CA HIS A 143 4.72 -21.91 -10.51
C HIS A 143 3.45 -21.08 -10.26
N ALA A 144 2.57 -21.54 -9.39
CA ALA A 144 1.37 -20.80 -9.01
C ALA A 144 1.73 -19.50 -8.28
N CYS A 145 2.70 -19.55 -7.36
CA CYS A 145 3.24 -18.38 -6.68
C CYS A 145 3.82 -17.37 -7.69
N ARG A 146 4.59 -17.85 -8.68
CA ARG A 146 5.18 -17.00 -9.71
C ARG A 146 4.13 -16.35 -10.60
N ARG A 147 3.11 -17.11 -11.05
CA ARG A 147 2.00 -16.55 -11.83
C ARG A 147 1.28 -15.45 -11.06
N LYS A 148 1.05 -15.64 -9.75
CA LYS A 148 0.45 -14.60 -8.90
C LYS A 148 1.33 -13.35 -8.81
N MET A 149 2.63 -13.52 -8.57
CA MET A 149 3.59 -12.41 -8.54
C MET A 149 3.60 -11.62 -9.86
N GLN A 150 3.65 -12.31 -10.99
CA GLN A 150 3.65 -11.69 -12.33
C GLN A 150 2.33 -10.98 -12.65
N SER A 151 1.20 -11.60 -12.30
CA SER A 151 -0.13 -11.00 -12.47
C SER A 151 -0.27 -9.73 -11.63
N ASP A 152 0.14 -9.75 -10.37
CA ASP A 152 0.10 -8.58 -9.48
C ASP A 152 1.04 -7.47 -9.96
N ARG A 153 2.20 -7.84 -10.50
CA ARG A 153 3.11 -6.89 -11.13
C ARG A 153 2.45 -6.18 -12.31
N HIS A 154 1.91 -6.95 -13.25
CA HIS A 154 1.28 -6.43 -14.45
C HIS A 154 0.10 -5.52 -14.10
N LEU A 155 -0.74 -5.95 -13.17
CA LEU A 155 -1.85 -5.16 -12.67
C LEU A 155 -1.39 -3.83 -12.07
N SER A 156 -0.34 -3.85 -11.26
CA SER A 156 0.21 -2.63 -10.64
C SER A 156 0.80 -1.69 -11.69
N GLU A 157 1.50 -2.21 -12.70
CA GLU A 157 2.02 -1.38 -13.81
C GLU A 157 0.89 -0.75 -14.62
N ASN A 158 -0.17 -1.49 -14.91
CA ASN A 158 -1.33 -0.96 -15.65
C ASN A 158 -2.04 0.10 -14.82
N MET A 159 -2.32 -0.17 -13.55
CA MET A 159 -2.99 0.78 -12.66
C MET A 159 -2.17 2.07 -12.52
N TYR A 160 -0.86 1.96 -12.31
CA TYR A 160 0.03 3.12 -12.27
C TYR A 160 -0.02 3.93 -13.57
N LYS A 161 -0.03 3.28 -14.75
CA LYS A 161 -0.17 3.97 -16.04
C LYS A 161 -1.50 4.71 -16.16
N HIS A 162 -2.61 4.13 -15.71
CA HIS A 162 -3.91 4.80 -15.71
C HIS A 162 -3.91 6.04 -14.81
N ILE A 163 -3.38 5.92 -13.59
CA ILE A 163 -3.28 7.04 -12.65
C ILE A 163 -2.38 8.13 -13.23
N GLN A 164 -1.24 7.77 -13.83
CA GLN A 164 -0.30 8.71 -14.44
C GLN A 164 -0.89 9.49 -15.63
N LYS A 165 -1.86 8.92 -16.36
CA LYS A 165 -2.54 9.62 -17.47
C LYS A 165 -3.45 10.74 -16.98
N LEU A 166 -3.98 10.63 -15.76
CA LEU A 166 -4.98 11.55 -15.21
C LEU A 166 -4.42 12.44 -14.10
N SER A 167 -3.25 12.09 -13.54
CA SER A 167 -2.66 12.77 -12.40
C SER A 167 -1.15 12.51 -12.30
N SER A 168 -0.49 13.22 -11.38
CA SER A 168 0.90 12.96 -10.99
C SER A 168 0.93 12.27 -9.63
N PRO A 169 0.82 10.93 -9.54
CA PRO A 169 0.73 10.27 -8.26
C PRO A 169 2.02 10.36 -7.46
N LEU A 170 1.90 10.51 -6.14
CA LEU A 170 3.01 10.36 -5.21
C LEU A 170 3.36 8.87 -5.09
N LEU A 171 4.55 8.50 -5.55
CA LEU A 171 5.06 7.14 -5.44
C LEU A 171 5.65 6.90 -4.05
N ILE A 172 5.18 5.85 -3.38
CA ILE A 172 5.67 5.44 -2.06
C ILE A 172 6.15 3.99 -2.10
N GLU A 173 7.40 3.76 -1.69
CA GLU A 173 8.00 2.44 -1.60
C GLU A 173 7.97 1.92 -0.15
N PHE A 174 7.40 0.73 0.04
CA PHE A 174 7.33 0.06 1.34
C PHE A 174 8.71 -0.08 2.00
N GLU A 175 9.73 -0.48 1.24
CA GLU A 175 11.08 -0.68 1.77
C GLU A 175 11.63 0.62 2.37
N GLN A 176 11.45 1.75 1.69
CA GLN A 176 11.84 3.08 2.19
C GLN A 176 11.05 3.50 3.43
N LEU A 177 9.76 3.17 3.47
CA LEU A 177 8.87 3.53 4.57
C LEU A 177 9.06 2.66 5.83
N TYR A 178 9.45 1.39 5.70
CA TYR A 178 9.41 0.42 6.81
C TYR A 178 10.72 -0.29 7.10
N GLN A 179 11.66 -0.35 6.16
CA GLN A 179 12.87 -1.19 6.28
C GLN A 179 14.16 -0.40 6.39
N GLU A 180 14.20 0.85 5.92
CA GLU A 180 15.35 1.74 6.07
C GLU A 180 15.64 2.09 7.53
N CYS A 181 16.85 2.60 7.79
CA CYS A 181 17.22 3.13 9.10
C CYS A 181 16.33 4.33 9.49
N GLU A 182 16.29 4.62 10.78
CA GLU A 182 15.40 5.64 11.35
C GLU A 182 15.57 7.02 10.68
N MET A 183 16.81 7.46 10.49
CA MET A 183 17.11 8.75 9.86
C MET A 183 16.58 8.82 8.42
N SER A 184 16.94 7.85 7.57
CA SER A 184 16.49 7.81 6.17
C SER A 184 14.97 7.71 6.06
N ARG A 185 14.34 6.96 6.97
CA ARG A 185 12.88 6.86 7.04
C ARG A 185 12.23 8.18 7.46
N LYS A 186 12.79 8.90 8.44
CA LYS A 186 12.29 10.24 8.85
C LYS A 186 12.31 11.19 7.65
N THR A 187 13.45 11.30 6.96
CA THR A 187 13.58 12.13 5.76
C THR A 187 12.58 11.73 4.67
N TYR A 188 12.33 10.44 4.49
CA TYR A 188 11.36 9.97 3.52
C TYR A 188 9.91 10.32 3.89
N ILE A 189 9.56 10.24 5.17
CA ILE A 189 8.24 10.65 5.67
C ILE A 189 8.07 12.18 5.54
N GLU A 190 9.10 12.96 5.84
CA GLU A 190 9.10 14.42 5.63
C GLU A 190 8.86 14.79 4.16
N TYR A 191 9.52 14.06 3.24
CA TYR A 191 9.29 14.19 1.81
C TYR A 191 7.82 13.91 1.46
N ILE A 192 7.27 12.78 1.91
CA ILE A 192 5.87 12.40 1.68
C ILE A 192 4.93 13.49 2.19
N PHE A 193 5.11 13.93 3.43
CA PHE A 193 4.28 14.96 4.05
C PHE A 193 4.37 16.28 3.30
N SER A 194 5.58 16.73 2.95
CA SER A 194 5.79 17.95 2.17
C SER A 194 5.13 17.87 0.79
N SER A 195 5.20 16.71 0.12
CA SER A 195 4.50 16.47 -1.15
C SER A 195 2.97 16.49 -1.02
N MET A 196 2.45 16.26 0.18
CA MET A 196 1.01 16.32 0.48
C MET A 196 0.57 17.68 1.06
N GLY A 197 1.49 18.65 1.15
CA GLY A 197 1.22 19.96 1.76
C GLY A 197 1.08 19.92 3.28
N ILE A 198 1.74 18.94 3.93
CA ILE A 198 1.80 18.78 5.38
C ILE A 198 3.21 19.18 5.82
N TYR A 199 3.31 20.25 6.61
CA TYR A 199 4.59 20.77 7.11
C TYR A 199 4.62 20.70 8.64
N GLY A 200 5.80 20.52 9.24
CA GLY A 200 6.00 20.51 10.71
C GLY A 200 5.38 19.33 11.47
N ALA A 201 4.66 18.41 10.81
CA ALA A 201 3.90 17.35 11.49
C ALA A 201 4.76 16.37 12.32
N LEU A 202 6.03 16.20 11.97
CA LEU A 202 6.95 15.31 12.69
C LEU A 202 7.55 15.95 13.95
N ASP A 203 7.48 17.27 14.08
CA ASP A 203 8.00 17.99 15.25
C ASP A 203 6.89 18.29 16.28
N GLU A 204 5.63 18.42 15.82
CA GLU A 204 4.52 18.85 16.69
C GLU A 204 3.54 17.74 17.12
N LYS A 205 3.27 16.74 16.26
CA LYS A 205 2.09 15.87 16.42
C LYS A 205 2.36 14.38 16.43
N VAL A 206 3.52 13.94 15.94
CA VAL A 206 3.83 12.53 15.77
C VAL A 206 5.22 12.22 16.29
N SER A 207 5.29 11.62 17.47
CA SER A 207 6.55 11.03 17.93
C SER A 207 6.94 9.89 16.98
N PHE A 208 8.21 9.79 16.60
CA PHE A 208 8.68 8.70 15.76
C PHE A 208 8.48 7.31 16.39
N ALA A 209 8.31 7.25 17.71
CA ALA A 209 7.88 6.04 18.42
C ALA A 209 6.37 5.74 18.20
N GLN A 210 5.52 6.76 18.10
CA GLN A 210 4.09 6.64 17.80
C GLN A 210 3.82 6.24 16.35
N LEU A 211 4.77 6.45 15.43
CA LEU A 211 4.66 6.02 14.05
C LEU A 211 4.39 4.51 13.91
N HIS A 212 4.64 3.68 14.94
CA HIS A 212 4.38 2.22 14.95
C HIS A 212 4.81 1.49 13.67
N LEU A 213 5.74 2.07 12.90
CA LEU A 213 6.45 1.45 11.78
C LEU A 213 7.56 0.54 12.32
N LYS A 214 7.57 0.25 13.63
CA LYS A 214 8.41 -0.80 14.21
C LYS A 214 8.00 -2.11 13.55
N LYS A 215 9.00 -2.88 13.10
CA LYS A 215 8.83 -4.30 12.75
C LYS A 215 8.09 -4.95 13.92
N GLY A 216 6.77 -5.11 13.80
CA GLY A 216 6.03 -5.91 14.76
C GLY A 216 6.74 -7.26 14.77
N VAL A 217 7.26 -7.65 15.93
CA VAL A 217 7.80 -8.99 16.18
C VAL A 217 6.61 -9.91 16.00
N THR A 218 6.36 -10.26 14.75
CA THR A 218 5.21 -11.03 14.36
C THR A 218 5.67 -12.47 14.43
N LYS A 219 4.92 -13.30 15.16
CA LYS A 219 4.99 -14.78 15.10
C LYS A 219 4.89 -15.34 13.66
N SER A 220 4.71 -14.47 12.66
CA SER A 220 4.83 -14.74 11.23
C SER A 220 6.22 -15.23 10.81
N THR A 221 7.30 -14.98 11.57
CA THR A 221 8.60 -15.60 11.30
C THR A 221 8.61 -17.08 11.68
N ASP A 222 7.91 -17.44 12.74
CA ASP A 222 7.85 -18.83 13.21
C ASP A 222 6.95 -19.68 12.32
N ILE A 223 5.84 -19.13 11.82
CA ILE A 223 4.98 -19.86 10.89
C ILE A 223 5.67 -20.18 9.55
N ARG A 224 6.65 -19.35 9.11
CA ARG A 224 7.44 -19.64 7.89
C ARG A 224 8.25 -20.93 8.02
N LYS A 225 8.72 -21.25 9.23
CA LYS A 225 9.47 -22.48 9.52
C LYS A 225 8.57 -23.73 9.35
N MET A 226 7.26 -23.56 9.46
CA MET A 226 6.27 -24.64 9.30
C MET A 226 5.95 -24.98 7.84
N ILE A 227 6.50 -24.22 6.89
CA ILE A 227 6.34 -24.49 5.45
C ILE A 227 7.70 -24.99 4.92
N PRO A 228 7.86 -26.31 4.70
CA PRO A 228 9.14 -26.88 4.29
C PRO A 228 9.70 -26.25 2.99
N SER A 229 8.83 -25.85 2.08
CA SER A 229 9.22 -25.22 0.81
C SER A 229 9.43 -23.71 0.89
N TYR A 230 9.14 -23.02 2.00
CA TYR A 230 9.07 -21.55 2.02
C TYR A 230 10.32 -20.88 1.49
N GLN A 231 11.49 -21.27 2.01
CA GLN A 231 12.77 -20.67 1.60
C GLN A 231 13.12 -21.02 0.15
N LYS A 232 12.80 -22.25 -0.28
CA LYS A 232 12.99 -22.69 -1.68
C LYS A 232 12.11 -21.87 -2.62
N THR A 233 10.82 -21.73 -2.31
CA THR A 233 9.86 -20.94 -3.09
C THR A 233 10.25 -19.47 -3.10
N LEU A 234 10.59 -18.86 -1.96
CA LEU A 234 11.04 -17.47 -1.91
C LEU A 234 12.26 -17.24 -2.79
N LYS A 235 13.28 -18.11 -2.69
CA LYS A 235 14.48 -18.05 -3.55
C LYS A 235 14.14 -18.20 -5.02
N TYR A 236 13.22 -19.12 -5.36
CA TYR A 236 12.74 -19.29 -6.74
C TYR A 236 12.07 -18.01 -7.25
N LEU A 237 11.17 -17.41 -6.46
CA LEU A 237 10.47 -16.17 -6.83
C LEU A 237 11.45 -15.01 -7.01
N SER A 238 12.35 -14.78 -6.04
CA SER A 238 13.33 -13.69 -6.12
C SER A 238 14.23 -13.79 -7.34
N LYS A 239 14.60 -15.00 -7.78
CA LYS A 239 15.36 -15.20 -9.03
C LYS A 239 14.57 -14.87 -10.30
N ASN A 240 13.24 -14.94 -10.24
CA ASN A 240 12.34 -14.72 -11.37
C ASN A 240 11.62 -13.36 -11.27
N GLU A 241 12.02 -12.52 -10.32
CA GLU A 241 11.41 -11.23 -10.08
C GLU A 241 11.88 -10.22 -11.13
N VAL A 242 10.93 -9.42 -11.63
CA VAL A 242 11.21 -8.32 -12.55
C VAL A 242 10.81 -7.03 -11.85
N PRO A 243 11.71 -6.05 -11.71
CA PRO A 243 11.39 -4.76 -11.09
C PRO A 243 10.22 -4.05 -11.78
N TYR A 244 9.52 -3.20 -11.04
CA TYR A 244 8.52 -2.31 -11.64
C TYR A 244 9.20 -1.28 -12.54
N SER A 245 8.60 -1.00 -13.70
CA SER A 245 9.08 0.05 -14.61
C SER A 245 9.15 1.44 -13.98
N PHE A 246 8.31 1.73 -12.97
CA PHE A 246 8.27 3.00 -12.26
C PHE A 246 9.19 3.08 -11.03
N GLN A 247 9.85 1.99 -10.60
CA GLN A 247 10.63 1.99 -9.36
C GLN A 247 11.79 3.01 -9.35
N LYS A 248 12.42 3.25 -10.51
CA LYS A 248 13.50 4.23 -10.64
C LYS A 248 13.03 5.67 -10.35
N LYS A 249 11.74 5.97 -10.53
CA LYS A 249 11.18 7.32 -10.33
C LYS A 249 11.17 7.70 -8.85
N THR A 250 10.80 6.80 -7.95
CA THR A 250 10.71 7.06 -6.51
C THR A 250 12.04 7.55 -5.93
N ARG A 251 13.14 6.86 -6.26
CA ARG A 251 14.48 7.23 -5.78
C ARG A 251 14.92 8.60 -6.32
N SER A 252 14.59 8.90 -7.58
CA SER A 252 14.91 10.20 -8.18
C SER A 252 14.14 11.35 -7.54
N GLN A 253 12.90 11.13 -7.11
CA GLN A 253 12.08 12.15 -6.44
C GLN A 253 12.65 12.50 -5.06
N LEU A 254 12.99 11.49 -4.25
CA LEU A 254 13.59 11.72 -2.94
C LEU A 254 14.95 12.43 -3.04
N SER A 255 15.80 12.01 -3.99
CA SER A 255 17.10 12.66 -4.22
C SER A 255 16.93 14.14 -4.55
N ARG A 256 16.00 14.50 -5.44
CA ARG A 256 15.69 15.90 -5.77
C ARG A 256 15.18 16.68 -4.56
N PHE A 257 14.34 16.07 -3.73
CA PHE A 257 13.85 16.69 -2.51
C PHE A 257 14.98 17.05 -1.55
N VAL A 258 15.90 16.10 -1.29
CA VAL A 258 17.06 16.31 -0.41
C VAL A 258 17.97 17.40 -0.97
N THR A 259 18.28 17.36 -2.28
CA THR A 259 19.11 18.40 -2.92
C THR A 259 18.48 19.78 -2.77
N ASN A 260 17.17 19.91 -3.02
CA ASN A 260 16.47 21.20 -2.90
C ASN A 260 16.45 21.71 -1.45
N ALA A 261 16.28 20.82 -0.46
CA ALA A 261 16.31 21.18 0.95
C ALA A 261 17.68 21.71 1.36
N ILE A 262 18.76 21.04 0.94
CA ILE A 262 20.14 21.49 1.20
C ILE A 262 20.41 22.85 0.54
N SER A 263 20.00 23.03 -0.73
CA SER A 263 20.18 24.32 -1.42
C SER A 263 19.48 25.48 -0.71
N ARG A 264 18.29 25.26 -0.15
CA ARG A 264 17.57 26.28 0.62
C ARG A 264 18.33 26.67 1.88
N ILE A 265 18.82 25.68 2.64
CA ILE A 265 19.60 25.91 3.86
C ILE A 265 20.87 26.71 3.54
N ILE A 266 21.62 26.32 2.51
CA ILE A 266 22.85 27.02 2.11
C ILE A 266 22.55 28.48 1.74
N ASN A 267 21.44 28.74 1.04
CA ASN A 267 21.07 30.10 0.66
C ASN A 267 20.67 30.95 1.88
N THR A 268 20.00 30.36 2.88
CA THR A 268 19.66 31.04 4.14
C THR A 268 20.89 31.42 4.96
N PHE A 269 21.99 30.67 4.87
CA PHE A 269 23.26 31.02 5.54
C PHE A 269 24.13 32.01 4.75
N LYS A 270 23.79 32.29 3.48
CA LYS A 270 24.51 33.24 2.62
C LYS A 270 23.86 34.63 2.56
N SER A 271 22.62 34.75 3.05
CA SER A 271 21.86 36.00 3.21
C SER A 271 21.97 36.52 4.63
#